data_AF-A0A1Q7JMF5-F1
#
_entry.id   AF-A0A1Q7JMF5-F1
#
_cell.length_a   1.000
_cell.length_b   1.000
_cell.length_c   1.000
_cell.angle_alpha   90.00
_cell.angle_beta   90.00
_cell.angle_gamma   90.00
#
_symmetry.space_group_name_H-M   'P 1'
#
loop_
_entity.id
_entity.type
_entity.pdbx_description
1 polymer ?
#
loop_
_entity_poly.entity_id
_entity_poly.type
_entity_poly.pdbx_seq_one_letter_code
_entity_poly.pdbx_strand_id
1 'polypeptide(L)'
;MAALRRVVLLTVLALAACARTDLGAPCHVENGAGAELVPLPGRQYLYLGSSECESFACLAMQGASGGYCSQACSGEGASCPSGLACTQLALSPDYLAAMKARLPPDRYQQLFGQLGSSWYCARSQ
;
A
#
# COMPACT_ATOMS: atom_id res chain seq x y z
N MET A 1 35.08 9.85 50.87
CA MET A 1 35.23 8.89 49.76
C MET A 1 33.83 8.54 49.26
N ALA A 2 33.36 9.20 48.20
CA ALA A 2 31.99 9.07 47.71
C ALA A 2 31.94 7.98 46.63
N ALA A 3 31.16 6.92 46.88
CA ALA A 3 30.97 5.81 45.95
C ALA A 3 30.08 6.27 44.78
N LEU A 4 30.68 6.47 43.60
CA LEU A 4 29.93 6.71 42.36
C LEU A 4 29.32 5.38 41.89
N ARG A 5 28.02 5.24 42.12
CA ARG A 5 27.15 4.25 41.46
C ARG A 5 27.18 4.51 39.96
N ARG A 6 27.88 3.64 39.21
CA ARG A 6 27.82 3.62 37.74
C ARG A 6 26.42 3.20 37.32
N VAL A 7 25.57 4.18 37.02
CA VAL A 7 24.30 3.95 36.34
C VAL A 7 24.63 3.57 34.89
N VAL A 8 24.39 2.30 34.55
CA VAL A 8 24.42 1.81 33.18
C VAL A 8 23.24 2.46 32.46
N LEU A 9 23.51 3.52 31.68
CA LEU A 9 22.57 3.97 30.66
C LEU A 9 22.52 2.89 29.59
N LEU A 10 21.52 2.01 29.69
CA LEU A 10 21.05 1.27 28.52
C LEU A 10 20.51 2.31 27.53
N THR A 11 21.30 2.64 26.52
CA THR A 11 20.83 3.24 25.29
C THR A 11 19.79 2.30 24.69
N VAL A 12 18.52 2.58 24.98
CA VAL A 12 17.39 2.00 24.27
C VAL A 12 17.54 2.46 22.82
N LEU A 13 18.02 1.55 21.96
CA LEU A 13 17.88 1.69 20.52
C LEU A 13 16.39 1.66 20.21
N ALA A 14 15.76 2.83 20.25
CA ALA A 14 14.46 3.06 19.66
C ALA A 14 14.63 3.00 18.13
N LEU A 15 14.74 1.77 17.61
CA LEU A 15 14.44 1.49 16.22
C LEU A 15 13.02 1.99 15.99
N ALA A 16 12.92 2.99 15.11
CA ALA A 16 11.68 3.57 14.64
C ALA A 16 10.76 2.47 14.08
N ALA A 17 9.94 1.87 14.94
CA ALA A 17 8.68 1.26 14.55
C ALA A 17 7.62 2.36 14.53
N CYS A 18 7.87 3.45 13.80
CA CYS A 18 6.82 4.39 13.44
C CYS A 18 5.83 3.63 12.56
N ALA A 19 4.56 3.70 12.91
CA ALA A 19 3.44 2.97 12.35
C ALA A 19 3.58 2.67 10.85
N ARG A 20 3.84 1.40 10.51
CA ARG A 20 3.95 0.94 9.12
C ARG A 20 2.63 1.00 8.36
N THR A 21 1.51 1.16 9.09
CA THR A 21 0.14 1.18 8.57
C THR A 21 -0.38 2.57 8.24
N ASP A 22 0.42 3.63 8.43
CA ASP A 22 -0.01 4.99 8.11
C ASP A 22 -0.20 5.19 6.60
N LEU A 23 -1.14 6.06 6.23
CA LEU A 23 -1.30 6.49 4.84
C LEU A 23 -0.01 7.14 4.32
N GLY A 24 0.48 6.63 3.19
CA GLY A 24 1.73 7.05 2.58
C GLY A 24 2.99 6.36 3.13
N ALA A 25 2.86 5.50 4.15
CA ALA A 25 3.96 4.67 4.63
C ALA A 25 4.42 3.68 3.53
N PRO A 26 5.72 3.35 3.46
CA PRO A 26 6.21 2.40 2.48
C PRO A 26 5.67 0.98 2.75
N CYS A 27 5.39 0.23 1.68
CA CYS A 27 4.95 -1.15 1.75
C CYS A 27 5.50 -1.98 0.59
N HIS A 28 5.55 -3.29 0.79
CA HIS A 28 5.97 -4.25 -0.21
C HIS A 28 4.75 -4.80 -0.95
N VAL A 29 4.84 -4.83 -2.27
CA VAL A 29 3.84 -5.45 -3.11
C VAL A 29 4.19 -6.93 -3.22
N GLU A 30 3.23 -7.81 -3.01
CA GLU A 30 3.43 -9.26 -3.16
C GLU A 30 2.65 -9.79 -4.37
N ASN A 31 3.17 -10.83 -5.02
CA ASN A 31 2.43 -11.56 -6.04
C ASN A 31 1.43 -12.54 -5.41
N GLY A 32 0.60 -13.18 -6.24
CA GLY A 32 -0.36 -14.19 -5.79
C GLY A 32 0.25 -15.45 -5.17
N ALA A 33 1.58 -15.62 -5.21
CA ALA A 33 2.32 -16.68 -4.52
C ALA A 33 2.95 -16.21 -3.20
N GLY A 34 2.73 -14.95 -2.80
CA GLY A 34 3.29 -14.37 -1.57
C GLY A 34 4.77 -13.98 -1.68
N ALA A 35 5.32 -13.90 -2.90
CA ALA A 35 6.67 -13.39 -3.11
C ALA A 35 6.65 -11.89 -3.40
N GLU A 36 7.63 -11.17 -2.85
CA GLU A 36 7.82 -9.75 -3.11
C GLU A 36 7.97 -9.47 -4.62
N LEU A 37 7.23 -8.47 -5.09
CA LEU A 37 7.26 -7.96 -6.45
C LEU A 37 8.05 -6.67 -6.49
N VAL A 38 9.08 -6.64 -7.32
CA VAL A 38 9.72 -5.39 -7.73
C VAL A 38 8.85 -4.74 -8.81
N PRO A 39 8.30 -3.52 -8.58
CA PRO A 39 7.48 -2.85 -9.57
C PRO A 39 8.27 -2.63 -10.88
N LEU A 40 7.71 -3.09 -12.01
CA LEU A 40 8.32 -2.87 -13.31
C LEU A 40 7.98 -1.46 -13.85
N PRO A 41 8.88 -0.84 -14.64
CA PRO A 41 8.60 0.41 -15.32
C PRO A 41 7.33 0.33 -16.16
N GLY A 42 6.51 1.39 -16.14
CA GLY A 42 5.28 1.46 -16.94
C GLY A 42 4.10 0.63 -16.42
N ARG A 43 4.20 0.05 -15.21
CA ARG A 43 3.10 -0.72 -14.59
C ARG A 43 2.73 -0.16 -13.23
N GLN A 44 1.45 -0.27 -12.89
CA GLN A 44 0.92 0.05 -11.56
C GLN A 44 0.56 -1.26 -10.87
N TYR A 45 0.82 -1.35 -9.58
CA TYR A 45 0.52 -2.53 -8.78
C TYR A 45 -0.33 -2.13 -7.58
N LEU A 46 -1.43 -2.84 -7.38
CA LEU A 46 -2.32 -2.67 -6.25
C LEU A 46 -2.41 -3.99 -5.50
N TYR A 47 -1.95 -4.01 -4.25
CA TYR A 47 -2.04 -5.16 -3.36
C TYR A 47 -3.02 -4.87 -2.22
N LEU A 48 -4.13 -5.59 -2.22
CA LEU A 48 -5.18 -5.50 -1.21
C LEU A 48 -4.89 -6.49 -0.08
N GLY A 49 -5.00 -6.04 1.17
CA GLY A 49 -4.79 -6.89 2.34
C GLY A 49 -3.32 -7.07 2.75
N SER A 50 -2.45 -6.13 2.39
CA SER A 50 -1.09 -6.07 2.92
C SER A 50 -1.14 -5.93 4.45
N SER A 51 -0.42 -6.80 5.15
CA SER A 51 -0.26 -6.69 6.61
C SER A 51 0.46 -5.41 7.03
N GLU A 52 1.22 -4.78 6.13
CA GLU A 52 1.90 -3.52 6.36
C GLU A 52 0.92 -2.34 6.29
N CYS A 53 -0.17 -2.44 5.53
CA CYS A 53 -1.11 -1.35 5.31
C CYS A 53 -2.44 -1.49 6.07
N GLU A 54 -2.66 -2.62 6.76
CA GLU A 54 -3.85 -2.92 7.55
C GLU A 54 -5.17 -2.76 6.77
N SER A 55 -5.80 -1.59 6.87
CA SER A 55 -7.06 -1.26 6.18
C SER A 55 -6.87 -0.54 4.84
N PHE A 56 -5.63 -0.15 4.52
CA PHE A 56 -5.23 0.48 3.27
C PHE A 56 -4.68 -0.54 2.26
N ALA A 57 -4.62 -0.13 1.00
CA ALA A 57 -4.03 -0.93 -0.07
C ALA A 57 -2.56 -0.55 -0.28
N CYS A 58 -1.70 -1.51 -0.53
CA CYS A 58 -0.32 -1.22 -0.93
C CYS A 58 -0.29 -0.90 -2.43
N LEU A 59 0.06 0.34 -2.78
CA LEU A 59 0.05 0.85 -4.15
C LEU A 59 1.48 1.19 -4.61
N ALA A 60 1.92 0.61 -5.72
CA ALA A 60 3.15 1.02 -6.40
C ALA A 60 2.82 1.66 -7.76
N MET A 61 3.22 2.92 -7.93
CA MET A 61 3.02 3.69 -9.16
C MET A 61 4.10 3.38 -10.20
N GLN A 62 3.85 3.76 -11.46
CA GLN A 62 4.83 3.59 -12.52
C GLN A 62 6.14 4.30 -12.16
N GLY A 63 7.27 3.61 -12.31
CA GLY A 63 8.59 4.18 -12.03
C GLY A 63 8.94 4.31 -10.54
N ALA A 64 8.06 3.89 -9.63
CA ALA A 64 8.38 3.82 -8.21
C ALA A 64 9.22 2.58 -7.91
N SER A 65 10.22 2.72 -7.03
CA SER A 65 11.06 1.62 -6.53
C SER A 65 10.40 0.79 -5.42
N GLY A 66 9.18 1.14 -5.00
CA GLY A 66 8.43 0.47 -3.94
C GLY A 66 6.98 0.93 -3.87
N GLY A 67 6.18 0.23 -3.06
CA GLY A 67 4.79 0.59 -2.79
C GLY A 67 4.65 1.56 -1.63
N TYR A 68 3.47 2.15 -1.50
CA TYR A 68 3.04 2.88 -0.31
C TYR A 68 1.58 2.58 0.04
N CYS A 69 1.24 2.66 1.32
CA CYS A 69 -0.12 2.47 1.78
C CYS A 69 -1.02 3.60 1.28
N SER A 70 -2.07 3.24 0.57
CA SER A 70 -2.98 4.12 -0.16
C SER A 70 -4.42 3.76 0.17
N GLN A 71 -5.26 4.78 0.35
CA GLN A 71 -6.70 4.62 0.51
C GLN A 71 -7.43 4.83 -0.82
N ALA A 72 -8.57 4.18 -0.95
CA ALA A 72 -9.55 4.52 -1.97
C ALA A 72 -10.09 5.94 -1.74
N CYS A 73 -10.41 6.64 -2.82
CA CYS A 73 -10.99 7.97 -2.80
C CYS A 73 -12.17 8.07 -3.77
N SER A 74 -13.04 9.06 -3.58
CA SER A 74 -14.35 9.13 -4.24
C SER A 74 -14.35 9.66 -5.69
N GLY A 75 -13.17 9.97 -6.26
CA GLY A 75 -13.04 10.49 -7.62
C GLY A 75 -12.15 11.73 -7.71
N GLU A 76 -11.94 12.22 -8.93
CA GLU A 76 -11.14 13.42 -9.18
C GLU A 76 -11.59 14.59 -8.30
N GLY A 77 -10.63 15.24 -7.62
CA GLY A 77 -10.91 16.33 -6.68
C GLY A 77 -11.30 15.91 -5.27
N ALA A 78 -11.35 14.61 -4.95
CA ALA A 78 -11.53 14.14 -3.59
C ALA A 78 -10.33 14.50 -2.68
N SER A 79 -10.63 14.78 -1.42
CA SER A 79 -9.63 15.14 -0.41
C SER A 79 -8.73 13.94 -0.09
N CYS A 80 -7.48 14.01 -0.53
CA CYS A 80 -6.40 13.10 -0.12
C CYS A 80 -5.47 13.79 0.89
N PRO A 81 -4.73 13.03 1.72
CA PRO A 81 -3.73 13.57 2.62
C PRO A 81 -2.67 14.39 1.88
N SER A 82 -2.02 15.30 2.60
CA SER A 82 -1.03 16.25 2.08
C SER A 82 0.01 15.57 1.17
N GLY A 83 0.10 16.01 -0.09
CA GLY A 83 1.05 15.46 -1.07
C GLY A 83 0.55 14.23 -1.85
N LEU A 84 -0.71 13.84 -1.67
CA LEU A 84 -1.39 12.82 -2.47
C LEU A 84 -2.56 13.45 -3.22
N ALA A 85 -2.82 12.97 -4.43
CA ALA A 85 -3.96 13.33 -5.26
C ALA A 85 -4.81 12.09 -5.55
N CYS A 86 -6.13 12.26 -5.54
CA CYS A 86 -7.03 11.19 -5.93
C CYS A 86 -6.88 10.90 -7.42
N THR A 87 -6.27 9.77 -7.75
CA THR A 87 -5.89 9.41 -9.12
C THR A 87 -6.58 8.12 -9.51
N GLN A 88 -7.07 8.06 -10.75
CA GLN A 88 -7.62 6.84 -11.31
C GLN A 88 -6.47 5.88 -11.66
N LEU A 89 -6.46 4.71 -11.04
CA LEU A 89 -5.60 3.60 -11.37
C LEU A 89 -6.02 2.99 -12.70
N ALA A 90 -5.03 2.76 -13.56
CA ALA A 90 -5.17 2.08 -14.83
C ALA A 90 -5.13 0.55 -14.61
N LEU A 91 -6.19 0.01 -14.02
CA LEU A 91 -6.33 -1.45 -13.84
C LEU A 91 -6.50 -2.11 -15.21
N SER A 92 -5.75 -3.17 -15.48
CA SER A 92 -5.85 -3.91 -16.74
C SER A 92 -7.22 -4.57 -16.87
N PRO A 93 -8.03 -4.22 -17.89
CA PRO A 93 -9.34 -4.84 -18.09
C PRO A 93 -9.24 -6.33 -18.38
N ASP A 94 -8.19 -6.76 -19.09
CA ASP A 94 -7.91 -8.18 -19.37
C ASP A 94 -7.63 -8.97 -18.09
N TYR A 95 -6.91 -8.37 -17.14
CA TYR A 95 -6.67 -8.98 -15.84
C TYR A 95 -7.95 -9.13 -15.03
N LEU A 96 -8.79 -8.08 -14.97
CA LEU A 96 -10.08 -8.13 -14.29
C LEU A 96 -11.00 -9.18 -14.90
N ALA A 97 -11.06 -9.27 -16.23
CA ALA A 97 -11.80 -10.30 -16.95
C ALA A 97 -11.26 -11.71 -16.65
N ALA A 98 -9.93 -11.89 -16.63
CA ALA A 98 -9.30 -13.16 -16.30
C ALA A 98 -9.56 -13.58 -14.84
N MET A 99 -9.55 -12.63 -13.88
CA MET A 99 -9.87 -12.90 -12.48
C MET A 99 -11.36 -13.22 -12.28
N LYS A 100 -12.25 -12.51 -13.00
CA LYS A 100 -13.69 -12.80 -12.99
C LYS A 100 -14.01 -14.20 -13.51
N ALA A 101 -13.24 -14.70 -14.47
CA ALA A 101 -13.37 -16.05 -14.99
C ALA A 101 -12.79 -17.13 -14.08
N ARG A 102 -11.77 -16.81 -13.27
CA ARG A 102 -11.06 -17.78 -12.42
C ARG A 102 -11.59 -17.88 -10.99
N LEU A 103 -12.15 -16.80 -10.46
CA LEU A 103 -12.62 -16.74 -9.08
C LEU A 103 -14.13 -16.99 -8.98
N PRO A 104 -14.61 -17.64 -7.90
CA PRO A 104 -16.03 -17.70 -7.59
C PRO A 104 -16.65 -16.29 -7.51
N PRO A 105 -17.93 -16.10 -7.88
CA PRO A 105 -18.58 -14.78 -7.92
C PRO A 105 -18.47 -14.02 -6.61
N ASP A 106 -18.71 -14.68 -5.47
CA ASP A 106 -18.62 -14.06 -4.14
C ASP A 106 -17.19 -13.60 -3.81
N ARG A 107 -16.20 -14.42 -4.15
CA ARG A 107 -14.78 -14.12 -3.95
C ARG A 107 -14.35 -12.96 -4.85
N TYR A 108 -14.80 -12.96 -6.10
CA TYR A 108 -14.55 -11.85 -7.03
C TYR A 108 -15.19 -10.56 -6.53
N GLN A 109 -16.44 -10.62 -6.05
CA GLN A 109 -17.15 -9.44 -5.55
C GLN A 109 -16.56 -8.92 -4.23
N GLN A 110 -16.08 -9.81 -3.36
CA GLN A 110 -15.38 -9.44 -2.14
C GLN A 110 -14.05 -8.71 -2.43
N LEU A 111 -13.28 -9.17 -3.43
CA LEU A 111 -11.95 -8.63 -3.74
C LEU A 111 -12.00 -7.44 -4.72
N PHE A 112 -12.87 -7.50 -5.72
CA PHE A 112 -12.91 -6.60 -6.87
C PHE A 112 -14.23 -5.82 -6.96
N GLY A 113 -15.26 -6.15 -6.19
CA GLY A 113 -16.57 -5.49 -6.26
C GLY A 113 -16.54 -4.01 -5.87
N GLN A 114 -15.55 -3.60 -5.09
CA GLN A 114 -15.32 -2.19 -4.72
C GLN A 114 -14.40 -1.44 -5.69
N LEU A 115 -13.78 -2.12 -6.66
CA LEU A 115 -12.94 -1.47 -7.68
C LEU A 115 -13.76 -0.70 -8.73
N GLY A 116 -15.08 -0.60 -8.56
CA GLY A 116 -15.98 0.19 -9.41
C GLY A 116 -15.63 1.67 -9.50
N SER A 117 -14.84 2.18 -8.54
CA SER A 117 -14.12 3.45 -8.64
C SER A 117 -12.64 3.14 -8.44
N SER A 118 -11.87 3.00 -9.52
CA SER A 118 -10.43 2.74 -9.49
C SER A 118 -9.61 3.92 -8.95
N TRP A 119 -10.18 4.74 -8.07
CA TRP A 119 -9.61 5.99 -7.58
C TRP A 119 -8.92 5.75 -6.25
N TYR A 120 -7.63 6.05 -6.20
CA TYR A 120 -6.80 5.90 -5.01
C TYR A 120 -5.98 7.17 -4.76
N CYS A 121 -5.71 7.46 -3.50
CA CYS A 121 -4.80 8.55 -3.13
C CYS A 121 -3.37 8.14 -3.51
N ALA A 122 -2.85 8.74 -4.56
CA ALA A 122 -1.53 8.47 -5.10
C ALA A 122 -0.65 9.72 -5.09
N ARG A 123 0.67 9.57 -5.04
CA ARG A 123 1.55 10.73 -5.27
C ARG A 123 1.31 11.22 -6.69
N SER A 124 0.97 12.50 -6.84
CA SER A 124 0.96 13.16 -8.14
C SER A 124 2.39 13.11 -8.70
N GLN A 125 2.56 12.46 -9.85
CA GLN A 125 3.83 12.49 -10.59
C GLN A 125 4.16 13.90 -11.06
#